data_AF-A0A519V401-F1
#
_entry.id   AF-A0A519V401-F1
#
_cell.length_a   1.000
_cell.length_b   1.000
_cell.length_c   1.000
_cell.angle_alpha   90.00
_cell.angle_beta   90.00
_cell.angle_gamma   90.00
#
_symmetry.space_group_name_H-M   'P 1'
#
loop_
_entity.id
_entity.type
_entity.pdbx_description
1 polymer ?
#
loop_
_entity_poly.entity_id
_entity_poly.type
_entity_poly.pdbx_seq_one_letter_code
_entity_poly.pdbx_strand_id
1 'polypeptide(L)' 'MNQVPETPSRRTFLKQGAAATAGILIVPRFVLGGRGYTAPSDQLVIASVGVGGKGESDIAMFAKTGKARIAY' A
#
# COMPACT_ATOMS: atom_id res chain seq x y z
N MET A 1 -9.41 -21.61 43.99
CA MET A 1 -9.02 -22.16 42.68
C MET A 1 -8.34 -21.06 41.89
N ASN A 2 -7.01 -21.11 41.76
CA ASN A 2 -6.26 -20.18 40.91
C ASN A 2 -6.30 -20.71 39.47
N GLN A 3 -6.86 -19.92 38.56
CA GLN A 3 -6.87 -20.23 37.13
C GLN A 3 -5.46 -20.03 36.57
N VAL A 4 -4.87 -21.08 36.01
CA VAL A 4 -3.60 -21.01 35.28
C VAL A 4 -3.87 -20.27 33.96
N PRO A 5 -3.08 -19.25 33.58
CA PRO A 5 -3.28 -18.57 32.31
C PRO A 5 -3.06 -19.57 31.15
N GLU A 6 -4.06 -19.69 30.28
CA GLU A 6 -4.00 -20.50 29.06
C GLU A 6 -2.77 -20.12 28.22
N THR A 7 -1.86 -21.07 28.00
CA THR A 7 -0.70 -20.87 27.13
C THR A 7 -1.18 -20.51 25.72
N PRO A 8 -0.78 -19.36 25.15
CA PRO A 8 -1.30 -18.92 23.86
C PRO A 8 -0.92 -19.91 22.76
N SER A 9 -1.92 -20.66 22.27
CA SER A 9 -1.72 -21.60 21.17
C SER A 9 -1.67 -20.85 19.83
N ARG A 10 -0.91 -21.37 18.86
CA ARG A 10 -0.88 -20.84 17.48
C ARG A 10 -2.29 -20.68 16.90
N ARG A 11 -3.21 -21.58 17.25
CA ARG A 11 -4.61 -21.53 16.82
C ARG A 11 -5.37 -20.36 17.44
N THR A 12 -5.12 -20.06 18.71
CA THR A 12 -5.69 -18.90 19.41
C THR A 12 -5.17 -17.60 18.79
N PHE A 13 -3.87 -17.53 18.50
CA PHE A 13 -3.25 -16.40 17.81
C PHE A 13 -3.83 -16.18 16.41
N LEU A 14 -3.95 -17.24 15.60
CA LEU A 14 -4.54 -17.15 14.26
C LEU A 14 -6.03 -16.79 14.30
N LYS A 15 -6.81 -17.32 15.26
CA LYS A 15 -8.22 -16.94 15.44
C LYS A 15 -8.36 -15.46 15.79
N GLN A 16 -7.57 -14.97 16.74
CA GLN A 16 -7.57 -13.57 17.14
C GLN A 16 -7.08 -12.66 16.01
N GLY A 17 -6.01 -13.07 15.30
CA GLY A 17 -5.50 -12.36 14.13
C GLY A 17 -6.50 -12.28 12.98
N ALA A 18 -7.17 -13.39 12.66
CA ALA A 18 -8.20 -13.43 11.61
C ALA A 18 -9.44 -12.59 11.97
N ALA A 19 -9.85 -12.60 13.24
CA ALA A 19 -10.93 -11.75 13.72
C ALA A 19 -10.57 -10.26 13.66
N ALA A 20 -9.32 -9.91 14.01
CA ALA A 20 -8.82 -8.55 13.94
C ALA A 20 -8.66 -8.03 12.50
N THR A 21 -8.29 -8.90 11.56
CA THR A 21 -8.10 -8.53 10.14
C THR A 21 -9.40 -8.59 9.31
N ALA A 22 -10.52 -9.05 9.87
CA ALA A 22 -11.80 -9.10 9.16
C ALA A 22 -12.23 -7.72 8.61
N GLY A 23 -11.83 -6.63 9.28
CA GLY A 23 -12.04 -5.25 8.79
C GLY A 23 -11.04 -4.76 7.73
N ILE A 24 -9.89 -5.44 7.58
CA ILE A 24 -8.87 -5.15 6.56
C ILE A 24 -9.19 -5.82 5.22
N LEU A 25 -10.12 -6.78 5.20
CA LEU A 25 -10.54 -7.45 3.97
C LEU A 25 -11.24 -6.51 2.97
N ILE A 26 -11.78 -5.38 3.45
CA ILE A 26 -12.34 -4.34 2.59
C ILE A 26 -11.23 -3.33 2.25
N VAL A 27 -10.51 -3.62 1.17
CA VAL A 27 -9.48 -2.72 0.63
C VAL A 27 -10.07 -1.83 -0.49
N PRO A 28 -9.69 -0.53 -0.56
CA PRO A 28 -10.12 0.35 -1.64
C PRO A 28 -9.69 -0.15 -3.02
N ARG A 29 -10.54 0.06 -4.04
CA ARG A 29 -10.28 -0.39 -5.43
C ARG A 29 -8.98 0.13 -6.05
N PHE A 30 -8.46 1.27 -5.60
CA PHE A 30 -7.21 1.83 -6.11
C PHE A 30 -5.97 1.08 -5.61
N VAL A 31 -6.10 0.27 -4.56
CA VAL A 31 -5.02 -0.55 -3.99
C VAL A 31 -4.88 -1.89 -4.73
N LEU A 32 -6.00 -2.50 -5.10
CA LEU A 32 -6.02 -3.81 -5.79
C LEU A 32 -5.58 -3.73 -7.26
N GLY A 33 -5.62 -2.53 -7.87
CA GLY A 33 -5.49 -2.38 -9.30
C GLY A 33 -6.72 -2.86 -10.05
N GLY A 34 -7.07 -2.19 -11.15
CA GLY A 34 -8.26 -2.53 -11.93
C GLY A 34 -8.55 -1.49 -13.00
N ARG A 35 -9.68 -1.61 -13.72
CA ARG A 35 -10.02 -0.66 -14.78
C ARG A 35 -10.06 0.77 -14.22
N GLY A 36 -9.20 1.63 -14.75
CA GLY A 36 -9.05 3.04 -14.36
C GLY A 36 -8.15 3.30 -13.15
N TYR A 37 -7.53 2.28 -12.53
CA TYR A 37 -6.61 2.46 -11.40
C TYR A 37 -5.40 1.52 -11.52
N THR A 38 -4.21 2.10 -11.52
CA THR A 38 -2.94 1.35 -11.42
C THR A 38 -2.68 1.03 -9.96
N ALA A 39 -2.42 -0.24 -9.63
CA ALA A 39 -2.06 -0.66 -8.28
C ALA A 39 -0.79 0.09 -7.81
N PRO A 40 -0.66 0.46 -6.53
CA PRO A 40 0.52 1.16 -6.03
C PRO A 40 1.82 0.39 -6.22
N SER A 41 1.76 -0.96 -6.25
CA SER A 41 2.91 -1.83 -6.54
C SER A 41 3.47 -1.66 -7.95
N ASP A 42 2.60 -1.27 -8.88
CA ASP A 42 2.92 -1.18 -10.31
C ASP A 42 3.23 0.28 -10.72
N GLN A 43 3.18 1.21 -9.78
CA GLN A 43 3.50 2.63 -9.99
C GLN A 43 4.99 2.89 -9.73
N LEU A 44 5.62 3.64 -10.64
CA LEU A 44 6.97 4.17 -10.42
C LEU A 44 6.89 5.40 -9.50
N VAL A 45 7.54 5.35 -8.34
CA VAL A 45 7.61 6.49 -7.42
C VAL A 45 8.83 7.33 -7.75
N ILE A 46 8.63 8.60 -8.08
CA ILE A 46 9.69 9.53 -8.49
C ILE A 46 9.86 10.62 -7.44
N ALA A 47 11.11 10.88 -7.06
CA ALA A 47 11.51 12.00 -6.21
C ALA A 47 12.43 12.94 -7.00
N SER A 48 12.27 14.24 -6.79
CA SER A 48 12.69 15.29 -7.70
C SER A 48 13.45 16.36 -6.92
N VAL A 49 14.77 16.19 -6.79
CA VAL A 49 15.59 17.13 -6.01
C VAL A 49 16.36 18.07 -6.93
N GLY A 50 16.08 19.37 -6.83
CA GLY A 50 16.85 20.40 -7.55
C GLY A 50 16.75 20.32 -9.08
N VAL A 51 15.63 19.81 -9.60
CA VAL A 51 15.38 19.61 -11.03
C VAL A 51 14.76 20.86 -11.66
N GLY A 52 15.59 21.66 -12.34
CA GLY A 52 15.15 22.76 -13.21
C GLY A 52 15.29 22.44 -14.70
N GLY A 53 14.73 23.30 -15.55
CA GLY A 53 14.89 23.21 -17.01
C GLY A 53 14.34 21.90 -17.59
N LYS A 54 15.22 21.07 -18.19
CA LYS A 54 14.79 19.79 -18.79
C LYS A 54 14.26 18.79 -17.77
N GLY A 55 14.81 18.78 -16.56
CA GLY A 55 14.36 17.85 -15.51
C GLY A 55 12.88 18.06 -15.14
N GLU A 56 12.41 19.31 -15.16
CA GLU A 56 11.00 19.65 -14.94
C GLU A 56 10.11 19.07 -16.04
N SER A 57 10.52 19.23 -17.30
CA SER A 57 9.78 18.70 -18.45
C SER A 57 9.72 17.17 -18.45
N ASP A 58 10.80 16.51 -18.07
CA ASP A 58 10.86 15.05 -17.98
C ASP A 58 9.92 14.54 -16.89
N ILE A 59 9.92 15.15 -15.71
CA ILE A 59 8.98 14.82 -14.62
C ILE A 59 7.53 15.05 -15.05
N ALA A 60 7.25 16.16 -15.73
CA ALA A 60 5.92 16.46 -16.26
C ALA A 60 5.47 15.40 -17.28
N MET A 61 6.38 14.90 -18.13
CA MET A 61 6.10 13.82 -19.06
C MET A 61 5.83 12.50 -18.33
N PHE A 62 6.61 12.15 -17.30
CA PHE A 62 6.37 10.97 -16.48
C PHE A 62 5.01 11.03 -15.77
N ALA A 63 4.64 12.18 -15.21
CA ALA A 63 3.33 12.38 -14.58
C ALA A 63 2.16 12.17 -15.56
N LYS A 64 2.30 12.61 -16.81
CA LYS A 64 1.28 12.43 -17.86
C LYS A 64 1.04 10.97 -18.26
N THR A 65 2.02 10.08 -18.05
CA THR A 65 1.87 8.67 -18.42
C THR A 65 0.84 7.92 -17.58
N GLY A 66 0.47 8.44 -16.39
CA GLY A 66 -0.42 7.77 -15.44
C GLY A 66 0.17 6.51 -14.79
N LYS A 67 1.45 6.21 -15.05
CA LYS A 67 2.19 5.07 -14.47
C LYS A 67 3.19 5.50 -13.41
N ALA A 68 3.53 6.78 -13.35
CA ALA A 68 4.43 7.33 -12.35
C ALA A 68 3.68 8.22 -11.36
N ARG A 69 4.06 8.13 -10.09
CA ARG A 69 3.59 9.00 -9.02
C ARG A 69 4.76 9.88 -8.58
N ILE A 70 4.61 11.19 -8.75
CA ILE A 70 5.60 12.17 -8.29
C ILE A 70 5.33 12.41 -6.80
N ALA A 71 6.29 12.03 -5.96
CA ALA A 71 6.13 12.04 -4.51
C ALA A 71 6.84 13.22 -3.84
N TYR A 72 8.03 13.57 -4.33
CA TYR A 72 8.89 14.62 -3.76
C TYR A 72 9.64 15.34 -4.86
#